data_AF-A0A7R9DDH8-F1
#
_entry.id   AF-A0A7R9DDH8-F1
#
_cell.length_a   1.000
_cell.length_b   1.000
_cell.length_c   1.000
_cell.angle_alpha   90.00
_cell.angle_beta   90.00
_cell.angle_gamma   90.00
#
_symmetry.space_group_name_H-M   'P 1'
#
loop_
_entity.id
_entity.type
_entity.pdbx_description
1 polymer ?
#
loop_
_entity_poly.entity_id
_entity_poly.type
_entity_poly.pdbx_seq_one_letter_code
_entity_poly.pdbx_strand_id
1 'polypeptide(L)'
;MVEFLLHQKRLDIRDCALHAVRENQPRILGMILDRLKETSPVLEFVGFTHSAEFPDYITPLILAAQCGHYEIIEMLLERNHSITRPHPPRCLCSQVCRRILKEEDALHVATAKLEVYRAISNPAYLCQSSDDPILMAFQLFKELHQCATIHQEFRAAYTQLSRECRTFAVELLGAKSWEKELDILSRGYTYPHMVILTTCADIVETAISDLLLMTSLVM
;
A
#
# COMPACT_ATOMS: atom_id res chain seq x y z
N MET A 1 28.59 4.57 -15.51
CA MET A 1 29.00 3.16 -15.21
C MET A 1 27.84 2.19 -15.39
N VAL A 2 26.70 2.39 -14.71
CA VAL A 2 25.50 1.54 -14.87
C VAL A 2 25.02 1.47 -16.34
N GLU A 3 24.93 2.61 -17.02
CA GLU A 3 24.57 2.66 -18.45
C GLU A 3 25.46 1.75 -19.31
N PHE A 4 26.77 1.71 -19.06
CA PHE A 4 27.70 0.85 -19.80
C PHE A 4 27.43 -0.63 -19.54
N LEU A 5 27.11 -1.01 -18.31
CA LEU A 5 26.80 -2.39 -17.93
C LEU A 5 25.49 -2.87 -18.58
N LEU A 6 24.46 -2.02 -18.63
CA LEU A 6 23.16 -2.37 -19.22
C LEU A 6 23.22 -2.74 -20.71
N HIS A 7 24.26 -2.32 -21.43
CA HIS A 7 24.50 -2.68 -22.83
C HIS A 7 25.15 -4.07 -23.01
N GLN A 8 25.64 -4.69 -21.94
CA GLN A 8 26.29 -6.00 -22.00
C GLN A 8 25.23 -7.12 -22.00
N LYS A 9 25.15 -7.88 -23.10
CA LYS A 9 24.15 -8.96 -23.30
C LYS A 9 24.25 -10.16 -22.33
N ARG A 10 25.26 -10.20 -21.47
CA ARG A 10 25.55 -11.34 -20.57
C ARG A 10 25.16 -11.10 -19.11
N LEU A 11 24.72 -9.89 -18.76
CA LEU A 11 24.32 -9.60 -17.39
C LEU A 11 22.86 -9.98 -17.17
N ASP A 12 22.59 -10.68 -16.09
CA ASP A 12 21.22 -10.87 -15.62
C ASP A 12 20.79 -9.59 -14.90
N ILE A 13 19.78 -8.92 -15.45
CA ILE A 13 19.27 -7.62 -14.98
C ILE A 13 17.93 -7.82 -14.26
N ARG A 14 17.49 -9.07 -14.04
CA ARG A 14 16.14 -9.36 -13.55
C ARG A 14 15.89 -8.73 -12.18
N ASP A 15 16.57 -9.15 -11.12
CA ASP A 15 16.32 -8.58 -9.78
C ASP A 15 17.01 -7.23 -9.51
N CYS A 16 17.83 -6.74 -10.45
CA CYS A 16 18.48 -5.43 -10.35
C CYS A 16 17.47 -4.28 -10.14
N ALA A 17 16.26 -4.38 -10.71
CA ALA A 17 15.21 -3.41 -10.47
C ALA A 17 14.77 -3.38 -9.00
N LEU A 18 14.64 -4.53 -8.35
CA LEU A 18 14.26 -4.62 -6.93
C LEU A 18 15.36 -4.07 -6.01
N HIS A 19 16.63 -4.29 -6.35
CA HIS A 19 17.74 -3.67 -5.65
C HIS A 19 17.74 -2.15 -5.80
N ALA A 20 17.52 -1.63 -7.02
CA ALA A 20 17.45 -0.19 -7.25
C ALA A 20 16.29 0.46 -6.48
N VAL A 21 15.15 -0.24 -6.37
CA VAL A 21 14.04 0.19 -5.50
C VAL A 21 14.47 0.21 -4.04
N ARG A 22 15.04 -0.89 -3.53
CA ARG A 22 15.44 -1.01 -2.11
C ARG A 22 16.45 0.07 -1.69
N GLU A 23 17.36 0.44 -2.58
CA GLU A 23 18.38 1.48 -2.34
C GLU A 23 17.88 2.90 -2.67
N ASN A 24 16.59 3.06 -2.97
CA ASN A 24 15.94 4.31 -3.34
C ASN A 24 16.68 5.07 -4.47
N GLN A 25 16.98 4.36 -5.58
CA GLN A 25 17.70 4.90 -6.73
C GLN A 25 16.79 5.06 -7.97
N PRO A 26 15.91 6.09 -8.03
CA PRO A 26 14.92 6.26 -9.10
C PRO A 26 15.57 6.36 -10.49
N ARG A 27 16.69 7.10 -10.61
CA ARG A 27 17.40 7.24 -11.88
C ARG A 27 17.96 5.91 -12.40
N ILE A 28 18.52 5.09 -11.52
CA ILE A 28 19.06 3.77 -11.88
C ILE A 28 17.91 2.83 -12.24
N LEU A 29 16.84 2.86 -11.46
CA LEU A 29 15.63 2.09 -11.74
C LEU A 29 15.06 2.42 -13.13
N GLY A 30 14.92 3.69 -13.47
CA GLY A 30 14.46 4.10 -14.81
C GLY A 30 15.30 3.52 -15.94
N MET A 31 16.63 3.59 -15.83
CA MET A 31 17.54 2.99 -16.81
C MET A 31 17.37 1.46 -16.92
N ILE A 32 17.17 0.77 -15.79
CA ILE A 32 16.93 -0.68 -15.76
C ILE A 32 15.60 -1.01 -16.42
N LEU A 33 14.52 -0.30 -16.08
CA LEU A 33 13.19 -0.52 -16.64
C LEU A 33 13.14 -0.27 -18.14
N ASP A 34 13.81 0.77 -18.63
CA ASP A 34 13.90 1.05 -20.06
C ASP A 34 14.62 -0.08 -20.81
N ARG A 35 15.71 -0.61 -20.23
CA ARG A 35 16.43 -1.76 -20.80
C ARG A 35 15.61 -3.06 -20.76
N LEU A 36 14.85 -3.30 -19.70
CA LEU A 36 13.93 -4.43 -19.60
C LEU A 36 12.83 -4.35 -20.66
N LYS A 37 12.25 -3.17 -20.85
CA LYS A 37 11.22 -2.90 -21.86
C LYS A 37 11.71 -3.15 -23.29
N GLU A 38 12.96 -2.79 -23.60
CA GLU A 38 13.59 -3.14 -24.89
C GLU A 38 13.75 -4.65 -25.10
N THR A 39 13.96 -5.39 -24.02
CA THR A 39 14.15 -6.85 -24.06
C THR A 39 12.82 -7.58 -24.21
N SER A 40 11.83 -7.19 -23.39
CA SER A 40 10.44 -7.62 -23.52
C SER A 40 9.55 -6.69 -22.70
N PRO A 41 8.43 -6.19 -23.28
CA PRO A 41 7.55 -5.24 -22.61
C PRO A 41 6.87 -5.81 -21.36
N VAL A 42 6.79 -7.14 -21.22
CA VAL A 42 6.13 -7.80 -20.08
C VAL A 42 7.05 -7.90 -18.87
N LEU A 43 8.38 -7.95 -19.08
CA LEU A 43 9.36 -8.17 -18.00
C LEU A 43 9.41 -7.03 -16.98
N GLU A 44 8.95 -5.84 -17.37
CA GLU A 44 8.84 -4.70 -16.48
C GLU A 44 7.80 -4.93 -15.36
N PHE A 45 6.72 -5.69 -15.62
CA PHE A 45 5.57 -5.79 -14.73
C PHE A 45 5.53 -7.07 -13.87
N VAL A 46 6.38 -8.05 -14.18
CA VAL A 46 6.34 -9.36 -13.54
C VAL A 46 7.33 -9.38 -12.38
N GLY A 47 6.92 -9.97 -11.25
CA GLY A 47 7.84 -10.29 -10.15
C GLY A 47 8.98 -11.17 -10.67
N PHE A 48 10.21 -10.87 -10.29
CA PHE A 48 11.37 -11.56 -10.85
C PHE A 48 11.48 -12.96 -10.26
N THR A 49 11.00 -13.95 -11.02
CA THR A 49 11.09 -15.35 -10.62
C THR A 49 12.57 -15.76 -10.53
N HIS A 50 12.93 -16.44 -9.43
CA HIS A 50 14.27 -16.96 -9.14
C HIS A 50 15.31 -15.97 -8.59
N SER A 51 14.92 -14.84 -7.98
CA SER A 51 15.87 -14.12 -7.13
C SER A 51 16.22 -14.95 -5.88
N ALA A 52 17.49 -14.93 -5.48
CA ALA A 52 17.92 -15.55 -4.23
C ALA A 52 17.52 -14.72 -2.99
N GLU A 53 17.21 -13.44 -3.19
CA GLU A 53 17.02 -12.47 -2.11
C GLU A 53 15.58 -11.94 -2.01
N PHE A 54 14.81 -12.01 -3.08
CA PHE A 54 13.43 -11.52 -3.13
C PHE A 54 12.44 -12.67 -3.38
N PRO A 55 11.33 -12.72 -2.63
CA PRO A 55 10.22 -13.60 -2.95
C PRO A 55 9.63 -13.28 -4.33
N ASP A 56 9.11 -14.30 -5.00
CA ASP A 56 8.53 -14.22 -6.35
C ASP A 56 7.28 -13.33 -6.45
N TYR A 57 6.53 -13.18 -5.37
CA TYR A 57 5.35 -12.30 -5.30
C TYR A 57 5.68 -10.81 -5.11
N ILE A 58 6.95 -10.44 -4.88
CA ILE A 58 7.35 -9.04 -4.72
C ILE A 58 7.63 -8.43 -6.09
N THR A 59 6.85 -7.42 -6.45
CA THR A 59 7.08 -6.57 -7.63
C THR A 59 7.81 -5.28 -7.24
N PRO A 60 8.42 -4.56 -8.20
CA PRO A 60 9.03 -3.25 -7.92
C PRO A 60 8.08 -2.27 -7.23
N LEU A 61 6.81 -2.23 -7.64
CA LEU A 61 5.81 -1.34 -7.05
C LEU A 61 5.42 -1.76 -5.63
N ILE A 62 5.28 -3.06 -5.36
CA ILE A 62 5.03 -3.56 -4.00
C ILE A 62 6.19 -3.14 -3.08
N LEU A 63 7.43 -3.38 -3.50
CA LEU A 63 8.61 -3.05 -2.71
C LEU A 63 8.73 -1.52 -2.48
N ALA A 64 8.53 -0.72 -3.53
CA ALA A 64 8.60 0.74 -3.44
C ALA A 64 7.54 1.29 -2.48
N ALA A 65 6.31 0.76 -2.55
CA ALA A 65 5.22 1.10 -1.65
C ALA A 65 5.53 0.69 -0.20
N GLN A 66 6.08 -0.50 0.03
CA GLN A 66 6.50 -0.93 1.38
C GLN A 66 7.57 -0.01 1.98
N CYS A 67 8.54 0.43 1.18
CA CYS A 67 9.59 1.34 1.60
C CYS A 67 9.13 2.82 1.68
N GLY A 68 7.95 3.16 1.17
CA GLY A 68 7.44 4.53 1.14
C GLY A 68 8.23 5.46 0.20
N HIS A 69 8.85 4.93 -0.86
CA HIS A 69 9.66 5.71 -1.80
C HIS A 69 8.78 6.49 -2.78
N TYR A 70 8.29 7.66 -2.35
CA TYR A 70 7.31 8.47 -3.07
C TYR A 70 7.65 8.68 -4.57
N GLU A 71 8.87 9.11 -4.89
CA GLU A 71 9.30 9.35 -6.29
C GLU A 71 9.29 8.06 -7.14
N ILE A 72 9.70 6.93 -6.55
CA ILE A 72 9.71 5.64 -7.24
C ILE A 72 8.28 5.13 -7.45
N ILE A 73 7.41 5.27 -6.45
CA ILE A 73 6.00 4.89 -6.57
C ILE A 73 5.36 5.69 -7.71
N GLU A 74 5.58 7.01 -7.77
CA GLU A 74 5.03 7.89 -8.79
C GLU A 74 5.50 7.46 -10.19
N MET A 75 6.82 7.28 -10.36
CA MET A 75 7.41 6.80 -11.60
C MET A 75 6.82 5.46 -12.07
N LEU A 76 6.61 4.51 -11.15
CA LEU A 76 6.05 3.20 -11.48
C LEU A 76 4.56 3.28 -11.83
N LEU A 77 3.79 4.12 -11.11
CA LEU A 77 2.37 4.36 -11.42
C LEU A 77 2.19 5.04 -12.78
N GLU A 78 3.00 6.04 -13.12
CA GLU A 78 3.02 6.68 -14.45
C GLU A 78 3.33 5.69 -15.57
N ARG A 79 4.10 4.64 -15.27
CA ARG A 79 4.41 3.54 -16.18
C ARG A 79 3.35 2.44 -16.21
N ASN A 80 2.20 2.65 -15.57
CA ASN A 80 1.06 1.73 -15.48
C ASN A 80 1.33 0.45 -14.66
N HIS A 81 2.27 0.48 -13.73
CA HIS A 81 2.36 -0.57 -12.72
C HIS A 81 1.15 -0.48 -11.79
N SER A 82 0.64 -1.63 -11.36
CA SER A 82 -0.48 -1.66 -10.41
C SER A 82 -0.30 -2.78 -9.40
N ILE A 83 -0.73 -2.53 -8.16
CA ILE A 83 -0.82 -3.58 -7.14
C ILE A 83 -2.21 -4.17 -7.20
N THR A 84 -2.29 -5.48 -7.45
CA THR A 84 -3.58 -6.19 -7.41
C THR A 84 -4.02 -6.31 -5.96
N ARG A 85 -5.16 -5.70 -5.63
CA ARG A 85 -5.70 -5.74 -4.27
C ARG A 85 -6.10 -7.18 -3.89
N PRO A 86 -5.71 -7.67 -2.70
CA PRO A 86 -6.10 -9.00 -2.27
C PRO A 86 -7.62 -9.11 -2.12
N HIS A 87 -8.15 -10.31 -2.34
CA HIS A 87 -9.55 -10.57 -2.05
C HIS A 87 -9.81 -10.46 -0.53
N PRO A 88 -11.02 -9.99 -0.14
CA PRO A 88 -11.42 -9.95 1.26
C PRO A 88 -11.25 -11.31 1.94
N PRO A 89 -10.94 -11.37 3.24
CA PRO A 89 -10.50 -12.59 3.92
C PRO A 89 -11.55 -13.72 3.96
N ARG A 90 -12.82 -13.43 3.68
CA ARG A 90 -13.91 -14.43 3.59
C ARG A 90 -14.34 -14.77 2.16
N CYS A 91 -13.60 -14.34 1.14
CA CYS A 91 -13.97 -14.59 -0.25
C CYS A 91 -13.76 -16.07 -0.63
N LEU A 92 -14.76 -16.67 -1.29
CA LEU A 92 -14.75 -18.07 -1.75
C LEU A 92 -15.01 -18.19 -3.26
N CYS A 93 -14.57 -17.20 -4.04
CA CYS A 93 -14.74 -17.20 -5.49
C CYS A 93 -14.03 -18.40 -6.16
N SER A 94 -14.66 -18.95 -7.21
CA SER A 94 -14.12 -20.11 -7.93
C SER A 94 -12.89 -19.80 -8.76
N GLN A 95 -12.73 -18.55 -9.20
CA GLN A 95 -11.68 -18.11 -10.12
C GLN A 95 -10.30 -17.98 -9.43
N VAL A 96 -10.27 -17.49 -8.18
CA VAL A 96 -9.02 -17.17 -7.47
C VAL A 96 -8.94 -17.90 -6.14
N CYS A 97 -9.80 -17.56 -5.18
CA CYS A 97 -9.69 -18.02 -3.80
C CYS A 97 -9.80 -19.55 -3.65
N ARG A 98 -10.75 -20.20 -4.35
CA ARG A 98 -10.87 -21.67 -4.29
C ARG A 98 -9.69 -22.41 -4.90
N ARG A 99 -9.05 -21.81 -5.91
CA ARG A 99 -7.88 -22.40 -6.57
C ARG A 99 -6.67 -22.31 -5.64
N ILE A 100 -6.41 -21.13 -5.10
CA ILE A 100 -5.34 -20.88 -4.14
C ILE A 100 -5.47 -21.80 -2.91
N LEU A 101 -6.67 -21.95 -2.35
CA LEU A 101 -6.91 -22.85 -1.20
C LEU A 101 -6.62 -24.33 -1.48
N LYS A 102 -6.60 -24.75 -2.75
CA LYS A 102 -6.39 -26.15 -3.15
C LYS A 102 -4.97 -26.45 -3.62
N GLU A 103 -4.35 -25.50 -4.31
CA GLU A 103 -3.13 -25.73 -5.10
C GLU A 103 -1.88 -25.10 -4.46
N GLU A 104 -2.04 -24.06 -3.63
CA GLU A 104 -0.93 -23.26 -3.12
C GLU A 104 -0.64 -23.54 -1.64
N ASP A 105 0.61 -23.33 -1.22
CA ASP A 105 0.99 -23.42 0.19
C ASP A 105 0.33 -22.31 1.01
N ALA A 106 -0.39 -22.69 2.06
CA ALA A 106 -1.19 -21.77 2.87
C ALA A 106 -0.33 -20.69 3.54
N LEU A 107 0.87 -21.05 4.00
CA LEU A 107 1.78 -20.10 4.64
C LEU A 107 2.32 -19.10 3.61
N HIS A 108 2.83 -19.59 2.48
CA HIS A 108 3.28 -18.75 1.39
C HIS A 108 2.21 -17.74 0.94
N VAL A 109 0.97 -18.20 0.72
CA VAL A 109 -0.16 -17.35 0.34
C VAL A 109 -0.46 -16.30 1.41
N ALA A 110 -0.49 -16.69 2.68
CA ALA A 110 -0.78 -15.78 3.78
C ALA A 110 0.33 -14.73 3.96
N THR A 111 1.60 -15.11 3.79
CA THR A 111 2.74 -14.18 3.78
C THR A 111 2.65 -13.22 2.60
N ALA A 112 2.47 -13.70 1.37
CA ALA A 112 2.32 -12.86 0.19
C ALA A 112 1.17 -11.86 0.35
N LYS A 113 0.03 -12.31 0.89
CA LYS A 113 -1.12 -11.45 1.16
C LYS A 113 -0.81 -10.35 2.16
N LEU A 114 -0.10 -10.66 3.25
CA LEU A 114 0.33 -9.67 4.24
C LEU A 114 1.26 -8.63 3.63
N GLU A 115 2.23 -9.06 2.81
CA GLU A 115 3.17 -8.15 2.14
C GLU A 115 2.46 -7.19 1.17
N VAL A 116 1.45 -7.67 0.44
CA VAL A 116 0.61 -6.79 -0.39
C VAL A 116 -0.18 -5.81 0.47
N TYR A 117 -0.74 -6.25 1.60
CA TYR A 117 -1.43 -5.33 2.52
C TYR A 117 -0.50 -4.25 3.05
N ARG A 118 0.75 -4.58 3.41
CA ARG A 118 1.77 -3.61 3.83
C ARG A 118 2.03 -2.54 2.77
N ALA A 119 2.08 -2.95 1.50
CA ALA A 119 2.27 -2.02 0.39
C ALA A 119 1.09 -1.06 0.24
N ILE A 120 -0.14 -1.60 0.14
CA ILE A 120 -1.33 -0.76 -0.13
C ILE A 120 -1.77 0.08 1.08
N SER A 121 -1.37 -0.27 2.30
CA SER A 121 -1.61 0.54 3.50
C SER A 121 -0.60 1.67 3.70
N ASN A 122 0.50 1.69 2.94
CA ASN A 122 1.52 2.72 3.11
C ASN A 122 0.96 4.11 2.71
N PRO A 123 1.11 5.15 3.55
CA PRO A 123 0.65 6.51 3.25
C PRO A 123 1.13 7.07 1.91
N ALA A 124 2.39 6.82 1.53
CA ALA A 124 2.96 7.29 0.26
C ALA A 124 2.21 6.70 -0.94
N TYR A 125 1.89 5.41 -0.87
CA TYR A 125 1.10 4.73 -1.90
C TYR A 125 -0.35 5.20 -1.90
N LEU A 126 -0.99 5.32 -0.73
CA LEU A 126 -2.39 5.77 -0.62
C LEU A 126 -2.60 7.15 -1.24
N CYS A 127 -1.68 8.09 -0.98
CA CYS A 127 -1.74 9.46 -1.50
C CYS A 127 -1.60 9.53 -3.04
N GLN A 128 -0.95 8.57 -3.68
CA GLN A 128 -0.73 8.57 -5.13
C GLN A 128 -1.70 7.66 -5.89
N SER A 129 -2.20 6.61 -5.23
CA SER A 129 -3.02 5.57 -5.86
C SER A 129 -4.54 5.79 -5.74
N SER A 130 -4.98 6.74 -4.90
CA SER A 130 -6.39 6.95 -4.58
C SER A 130 -6.80 8.41 -4.67
N ASP A 131 -7.96 8.68 -5.28
CA ASP A 131 -8.57 10.01 -5.33
C ASP A 131 -9.02 10.51 -3.94
N ASP A 132 -9.41 9.57 -3.05
CA ASP A 132 -9.76 9.86 -1.65
C ASP A 132 -8.95 8.95 -0.70
N PRO A 133 -7.72 9.36 -0.35
CA PRO A 133 -6.85 8.60 0.55
C PRO A 133 -7.44 8.40 1.95
N ILE A 134 -8.30 9.31 2.42
CA ILE A 134 -8.93 9.22 3.75
C ILE A 134 -9.95 8.09 3.75
N LEU A 135 -10.86 8.07 2.77
CA LEU A 135 -11.84 7.01 2.61
C LEU A 135 -11.14 5.65 2.42
N MET A 136 -10.12 5.59 1.56
CA MET A 136 -9.38 4.35 1.30
C MET A 136 -8.69 3.84 2.57
N ALA A 137 -8.09 4.72 3.38
CA ALA A 137 -7.48 4.35 4.65
C ALA A 137 -8.49 3.76 5.65
N PHE A 138 -9.70 4.31 5.76
CA PHE A 138 -10.74 3.74 6.62
C PHE A 138 -11.25 2.38 6.13
N GLN A 139 -11.39 2.21 4.80
CA GLN A 139 -11.74 0.91 4.22
C GLN A 139 -10.68 -0.14 4.53
N LEU A 140 -9.40 0.20 4.37
CA LEU A 140 -8.29 -0.68 4.73
C LEU A 140 -8.23 -0.97 6.23
N PHE A 141 -8.44 0.03 7.09
CA PHE A 141 -8.52 -0.17 8.54
C PHE A 141 -9.51 -1.30 8.91
N LYS A 142 -10.74 -1.23 8.36
CA LYS A 142 -11.80 -2.22 8.60
C LYS A 142 -11.44 -3.60 8.05
N GLU A 143 -10.87 -3.65 6.85
CA GLU A 143 -10.47 -4.91 6.21
C GLU A 143 -9.31 -5.59 6.95
N LEU A 144 -8.28 -4.82 7.34
CA LEU A 144 -7.14 -5.30 8.11
C LEU A 144 -7.56 -5.79 9.50
N HIS A 145 -8.52 -5.11 10.14
CA HIS A 145 -9.10 -5.58 11.39
C HIS A 145 -9.78 -6.94 11.24
N GLN A 146 -10.50 -7.17 10.14
CA GLN A 146 -11.08 -8.49 9.84
C GLN A 146 -9.99 -9.53 9.58
N CYS A 147 -8.96 -9.20 8.82
CA CYS A 147 -7.81 -10.09 8.58
C CYS A 147 -7.15 -10.52 9.90
N ALA A 148 -6.98 -9.62 10.87
CA ALA A 148 -6.42 -9.93 12.19
C ALA A 148 -7.28 -10.90 13.03
N THR A 149 -8.58 -11.00 12.76
CA THR A 149 -9.47 -11.97 13.42
C THR A 149 -9.43 -13.35 12.78
N ILE A 150 -9.18 -13.41 11.47
CA ILE A 150 -9.24 -14.64 10.67
C ILE A 150 -7.87 -15.33 10.64
N HIS A 151 -6.80 -14.55 10.42
CA HIS A 151 -5.43 -15.03 10.31
C HIS A 151 -4.69 -14.78 11.64
N GLN A 152 -4.87 -15.69 12.60
CA GLN A 152 -4.31 -15.52 13.95
C GLN A 152 -2.79 -15.49 13.95
N GLU A 153 -2.16 -16.24 13.05
CA GLU A 153 -0.72 -16.33 12.84
C GLU A 153 -0.08 -14.96 12.51
N PHE A 154 -0.82 -14.05 11.87
CA PHE A 154 -0.36 -12.70 11.50
C PHE A 154 -1.15 -11.60 12.21
N ARG A 155 -1.87 -11.93 13.27
CA ARG A 155 -2.75 -10.99 13.99
C ARG A 155 -2.04 -9.70 14.39
N ALA A 156 -0.82 -9.79 14.91
CA ALA A 156 -0.04 -8.64 15.35
C ALA A 156 0.26 -7.69 14.18
N ALA A 157 0.74 -8.23 13.05
CA ALA A 157 1.05 -7.45 11.86
C ALA A 157 -0.19 -6.78 11.27
N TYR A 158 -1.30 -7.50 11.12
CA TYR A 158 -2.56 -6.91 10.63
C TYR A 158 -3.11 -5.84 11.56
N THR A 159 -3.01 -6.04 12.88
CA THR A 159 -3.45 -5.05 13.87
C THR A 159 -2.60 -3.78 13.79
N GLN A 160 -1.29 -3.92 13.59
CA GLN A 160 -0.40 -2.79 13.39
C GLN A 160 -0.76 -1.99 12.13
N LEU A 161 -0.88 -2.64 10.97
CA LEU A 161 -1.26 -1.97 9.72
C LEU A 161 -2.63 -1.30 9.83
N SER A 162 -3.59 -1.95 10.49
CA SER A 162 -4.91 -1.37 10.75
C SER A 162 -4.79 -0.05 11.54
N ARG A 163 -3.97 -0.04 12.61
CA ARG A 163 -3.71 1.19 13.39
C ARG A 163 -3.04 2.27 12.55
N GLU A 164 -2.04 1.93 11.76
CA GLU A 164 -1.33 2.88 10.89
C GLU A 164 -2.28 3.56 9.90
N CYS A 165 -3.16 2.79 9.23
CA CYS A 165 -4.21 3.34 8.36
C CYS A 165 -5.15 4.31 9.11
N ARG A 166 -5.56 3.95 10.34
CA ARG A 166 -6.42 4.82 11.17
C ARG A 166 -5.69 6.11 11.53
N THR A 167 -4.45 6.02 12.00
CA THR A 167 -3.63 7.17 12.37
C THR A 167 -3.45 8.11 11.19
N PHE A 168 -3.06 7.57 10.02
CA PHE A 168 -2.94 8.35 8.78
C PHE A 168 -4.24 9.08 8.41
N ALA A 169 -5.39 8.40 8.48
CA ALA A 169 -6.68 9.02 8.17
C ALA A 169 -7.01 10.17 9.15
N VAL A 170 -6.75 9.96 10.45
CA VAL A 170 -6.97 10.98 11.50
C VAL A 170 -6.01 12.16 11.33
N GLU A 171 -4.74 11.91 11.02
CA GLU A 171 -3.75 12.96 10.75
C GLU A 171 -4.15 13.80 9.53
N LEU A 172 -4.61 13.17 8.45
CA LEU A 172 -5.09 13.90 7.27
C LEU A 172 -6.36 14.71 7.54
N LEU A 173 -7.26 14.23 8.40
CA LEU A 173 -8.43 14.99 8.85
C LEU A 173 -8.00 16.16 9.73
N GLY A 174 -7.17 15.92 10.75
CA GLY A 174 -6.65 16.96 11.65
C GLY A 174 -5.84 18.04 10.92
N ALA A 175 -5.08 17.68 9.89
CA ALA A 175 -4.36 18.62 9.05
C ALA A 175 -5.26 19.45 8.12
N LYS A 176 -6.48 18.99 7.81
CA LYS A 176 -7.44 19.68 6.93
C LYS A 176 -8.55 20.43 7.67
N SER A 177 -8.76 20.18 8.96
CA SER A 177 -9.90 20.67 9.74
C SER A 177 -9.64 21.92 10.63
N TRP A 178 -8.81 22.87 10.20
CA TRP A 178 -8.84 24.22 10.82
C TRP A 178 -9.08 25.36 9.82
N GLU A 179 -8.44 25.35 8.65
CA GLU A 179 -8.44 26.54 7.79
C GLU A 179 -9.64 26.65 6.84
N LYS A 180 -10.30 25.53 6.49
CA LYS A 180 -11.42 25.54 5.51
C LYS A 180 -12.80 25.33 6.13
N GLU A 181 -12.91 24.56 7.22
CA GLU A 181 -14.22 24.24 7.81
C GLU A 181 -14.92 25.45 8.42
N LEU A 182 -14.18 26.46 8.91
CA LEU A 182 -14.74 27.72 9.41
C LEU A 182 -15.47 28.57 8.34
N ASP A 183 -14.97 28.60 7.09
CA ASP A 183 -15.61 29.39 6.02
C ASP A 183 -16.88 28.72 5.51
N ILE A 184 -16.93 27.38 5.50
CA ILE A 184 -18.07 26.66 4.91
C ILE A 184 -19.20 26.39 5.91
N LEU A 185 -18.90 26.18 7.20
CA LEU A 185 -19.94 26.12 8.24
C LEU A 185 -20.74 27.43 8.35
N SER A 186 -20.12 28.57 8.01
CA SER A 186 -20.82 29.86 7.92
C SER A 186 -21.84 29.96 6.76
N ARG A 187 -21.75 29.05 5.77
CA ARG A 187 -22.57 29.04 4.55
C ARG A 187 -23.60 27.91 4.48
N GLY A 188 -23.72 27.07 5.51
CA GLY A 188 -24.85 26.13 5.67
C GLY A 188 -24.87 24.91 4.74
N TYR A 189 -23.75 24.53 4.12
CA TYR A 189 -23.67 23.32 3.28
C TYR A 189 -23.23 22.09 4.09
N THR A 190 -23.93 20.96 3.92
CA THR A 190 -23.56 19.65 4.48
C THR A 190 -22.64 18.89 3.51
N TYR A 191 -21.44 18.53 3.97
CA TYR A 191 -20.46 17.80 3.16
C TYR A 191 -20.69 16.28 3.16
N PRO A 192 -20.38 15.57 2.06
CA PRO A 192 -20.36 14.10 2.02
C PRO A 192 -19.34 13.48 3.00
N HIS A 193 -18.25 14.19 3.37
CA HIS A 193 -17.36 13.76 4.45
C HIS A 193 -18.05 13.67 5.82
N MET A 194 -19.13 14.44 6.04
CA MET A 194 -19.95 14.36 7.26
C MET A 194 -20.77 13.05 7.33
N VAL A 195 -21.03 12.40 6.18
CA VAL A 195 -21.70 11.08 6.12
C VAL A 195 -20.73 9.94 6.51
N ILE A 196 -19.43 10.10 6.20
CA ILE A 196 -18.39 9.17 6.67
C ILE A 196 -18.22 9.32 8.19
N LEU A 197 -18.23 10.56 8.71
CA LEU A 197 -18.15 10.82 10.15
C LEU A 197 -19.35 10.26 10.93
N THR A 198 -20.55 10.19 10.31
CA THR A 198 -21.75 9.64 10.97
C THR A 198 -21.88 8.12 10.87
N THR A 199 -21.38 7.49 9.80
CA THR A 199 -21.29 6.02 9.70
C THR A 199 -20.08 5.44 10.42
N CYS A 200 -19.06 6.27 10.67
CA CYS A 200 -17.90 5.99 11.50
C CYS A 200 -17.92 6.75 12.84
N ALA A 201 -19.09 7.21 13.31
CA ALA A 201 -19.22 7.99 14.54
C ALA A 201 -18.58 7.27 15.74
N ASP A 202 -18.71 5.95 15.83
CA ASP A 202 -18.07 5.13 16.87
C ASP A 202 -16.52 5.13 16.78
N ILE A 203 -15.95 5.30 15.57
CA ILE A 203 -14.50 5.29 15.30
C ILE A 203 -13.90 6.70 15.47
N VAL A 204 -14.68 7.73 15.12
CA VAL A 204 -14.32 9.14 15.27
C VAL A 204 -14.46 9.58 16.72
N GLU A 205 -15.52 9.18 17.45
CA GLU A 205 -15.62 9.44 18.89
C GLU A 205 -14.50 8.77 19.67
N THR A 206 -14.14 7.52 19.37
CA THR A 206 -12.98 6.88 20.00
C THR A 206 -11.66 7.53 19.59
N ALA A 207 -11.51 8.02 18.35
CA ALA A 207 -10.28 8.69 17.90
C ALA A 207 -10.12 10.08 18.53
N ILE A 208 -11.21 10.83 18.65
CA ILE A 208 -11.25 12.14 19.30
C ILE A 208 -11.09 11.99 20.83
N SER A 209 -11.70 10.96 21.44
CA SER A 209 -11.52 10.66 22.87
C SER A 209 -10.08 10.29 23.21
N ASP A 210 -9.43 9.46 22.39
CA ASP A 210 -8.03 9.08 22.56
C ASP A 210 -7.07 10.27 22.32
N LEU A 211 -7.36 11.15 21.35
CA LEU A 211 -6.58 12.38 21.14
C LEU A 211 -6.74 13.38 22.30
N LEU A 212 -7.97 13.58 22.80
CA LEU A 212 -8.23 14.47 23.94
C LEU A 212 -7.54 13.98 25.22
N LEU A 213 -7.55 12.66 25.46
CA LEU A 213 -6.81 12.03 26.57
C LEU A 213 -5.29 12.24 26.44
N MET A 214 -4.72 12.11 25.24
CA MET A 214 -3.29 12.33 25.02
C MET A 214 -2.89 13.81 25.16
N THR A 215 -3.74 14.76 24.78
CA THR A 215 -3.48 16.19 25.01
C THR A 215 -3.60 16.60 26.49
N SER A 216 -4.42 15.90 27.28
CA SER A 216 -4.56 16.15 28.73
C SER A 216 -3.44 15.56 29.60
N LEU A 217 -2.58 14.72 29.02
CA LEU A 217 -1.43 14.11 29.69
C LEU A 217 -0.10 14.86 29.43
N VAL A 218 -0.14 15.91 28.61
CA VAL A 218 1.03 16.76 28.26
C VAL A 218 0.85 18.21 28.75
N MET A 219 -0.14 18.47 29.61
CA MET A 219 -0.24 19.67 30.45
C MET A 219 -0.19 19.29 31.93
#